data_AF-A0A1W9WFZ3-F1
#
_entry.id   AF-A0A1W9WFZ3-F1
#
_cell.length_a   1.000
_cell.length_b   1.000
_cell.length_c   1.000
_cell.angle_alpha   90.00
_cell.angle_beta   90.00
_cell.angle_gamma   90.00
#
_symmetry.space_group_name_H-M   'P 1'
#
loop_
_entity.id
_entity.type
_entity.pdbx_description
1 polymer ?
#
loop_
_entity_poly.entity_id
_entity_poly.type
_entity_poly.pdbx_seq_one_letter_code
_entity_poly.pdbx_strand_id
1 'polypeptide(L)' 'MTISSLDQYTLKDILKQVFSEVLHDQRDFFYDLMTEVLEDLALINAIKKGENDETVSRSEVFALLNG' A
#
# COMPACT_ATOMS: atom_id res chain seq x y z
N MET A 1 11.39 -2.61 40.02
CA MET A 1 9.94 -2.77 40.18
C MET A 1 9.46 -3.52 38.96
N THR A 2 8.97 -4.73 39.18
CA THR A 2 8.62 -5.76 38.20
C THR A 2 7.41 -5.34 37.36
N ILE A 3 7.45 -5.67 36.07
CA ILE A 3 6.48 -5.34 35.01
C ILE A 3 5.18 -6.15 35.18
N SER A 4 4.58 -6.12 36.37
CA SER A 4 3.42 -6.94 36.72
C SER A 4 2.19 -6.08 37.01
N SER A 5 1.85 -5.18 36.08
CA SER A 5 0.48 -4.74 35.79
C SER A 5 0.54 -3.64 34.73
N LEU A 6 0.92 -3.96 33.49
CA LEU A 6 0.44 -3.12 32.39
C LEU A 6 -1.07 -3.34 32.33
N ASP A 7 -1.83 -2.40 32.88
CA ASP A 7 -3.28 -2.37 32.69
C ASP A 7 -3.58 -2.41 31.19
N GLN A 8 -4.60 -3.16 30.78
CA GLN A 8 -4.95 -3.35 29.37
C GLN A 8 -5.24 -2.00 28.69
N TYR A 9 -5.82 -1.05 29.42
CA TYR A 9 -6.04 0.31 28.90
C TYR A 9 -4.71 1.01 28.62
N THR A 10 -3.74 0.89 29.53
CA THR A 10 -2.40 1.48 29.37
C THR A 10 -1.66 0.87 28.16
N LEU A 11 -1.71 -0.45 27.97
CA LEU A 11 -1.08 -1.09 26.81
C LEU A 11 -1.71 -0.63 25.49
N LYS A 12 -3.04 -0.56 25.45
CA LYS A 12 -3.78 -0.14 24.27
C LYS A 12 -3.44 1.30 23.88
N ASP A 13 -3.31 2.18 24.86
CA ASP A 13 -2.99 3.58 24.60
C ASP A 13 -1.55 3.76 24.13
N ILE A 14 -0.60 3.03 24.72
CA ILE A 14 0.80 3.01 24.25
C ILE A 14 0.87 2.51 22.79
N LEU A 15 0.16 1.42 22.46
CA LEU A 15 0.14 0.89 21.09
C LEU A 15 -0.44 1.88 20.09
N LYS A 16 -1.53 2.56 20.44
CA LYS A 16 -2.12 3.59 19.57
C LYS A 16 -1.18 4.76 19.36
N GLN A 17 -0.49 5.19 20.41
CA GLN A 17 0.45 6.29 20.33
C GLN A 17 1.61 5.92 19.40
N VAL A 18 2.26 4.77 19.63
CA VAL A 18 3.36 4.30 18.75
C VAL A 18 2.89 4.15 17.31
N PHE A 19 1.70 3.58 17.10
CA PHE A 19 1.14 3.43 15.75
C PHE A 19 0.90 4.78 15.08
N SER A 20 0.32 5.75 15.80
CA SER A 20 0.09 7.09 15.29
C SER A 20 1.40 7.84 15.00
N GLU A 21 2.40 7.69 15.86
CA GLU A 21 3.73 8.28 15.68
C GLU A 21 4.41 7.70 14.44
N VAL A 22 4.38 6.38 14.25
CA VAL A 22 4.91 5.75 13.02
C VAL A 22 4.23 6.29 11.77
N LEU A 23 2.89 6.40 11.76
CA LEU A 23 2.16 6.96 10.62
C LEU A 23 2.48 8.44 10.37
N HIS A 24 2.78 9.22 11.41
CA HIS A 24 3.03 10.65 11.30
C HIS A 24 4.48 11.01 10.99
N ASP A 25 5.42 10.30 11.62
CA ASP A 25 6.86 10.58 11.55
C ASP A 25 7.50 9.86 10.37
N GLN A 26 6.97 8.68 9.99
CA GLN A 26 7.42 7.91 8.84
C GLN A 26 6.43 8.02 7.67
N ARG A 27 5.89 9.24 7.44
CA ARG A 27 4.91 9.50 6.37
C ARG A 27 5.39 9.04 5.00
N ASP A 28 6.64 9.29 4.67
CA ASP A 28 7.20 8.91 3.37
C ASP A 28 7.23 7.38 3.22
N PHE A 29 7.72 6.68 4.25
CA PHE A 29 7.70 5.20 4.27
C PHE A 29 6.27 4.63 4.17
N PHE A 30 5.30 5.21 4.88
CA PHE A 30 3.91 4.79 4.79
C PHE A 30 3.31 5.07 3.40
N TYR A 31 3.62 6.23 2.83
CA TYR A 31 3.20 6.61 1.48
C TYR A 31 3.75 5.64 0.43
N ASP A 32 5.04 5.32 0.50
CA ASP A 32 5.69 4.38 -0.41
C ASP A 32 5.07 2.98 -0.30
N LEU A 33 4.87 2.49 0.93
CA LEU A 33 4.22 1.21 1.18
C LEU A 33 2.79 1.17 0.60
N MET A 34 2.00 2.22 0.83
CA MET A 34 0.64 2.28 0.28
C MET A 34 0.65 2.39 -1.25
N THR A 35 1.62 3.10 -1.82
CA THR A 35 1.78 3.22 -3.28
C THR A 35 2.06 1.87 -3.90
N GLU A 36 3.02 1.10 -3.36
CA GLU A 36 3.35 -0.24 -3.83
C GLU A 36 2.12 -1.18 -3.78
N VAL A 37 1.41 -1.19 -2.66
CA VAL A 37 0.20 -2.03 -2.51
C VAL A 37 -0.88 -1.64 -3.53
N LEU A 38 -1.09 -0.34 -3.76
CA LEU A 38 -2.08 0.13 -4.73
C LEU A 38 -1.66 -0.16 -6.17
N GLU A 39 -0.38 -0.05 -6.50
CA GLU A 39 0.18 -0.40 -7.81
C GLU A 39 -0.02 -1.89 -8.12
N ASP A 40 0.27 -2.77 -7.16
CA ASP A 40 0.06 -4.21 -7.30
C ASP A 40 -1.42 -4.55 -7.53
N LEU A 41 -2.32 -3.95 -6.75
CA LEU A 41 -3.76 -4.13 -6.93
C LEU A 41 -4.24 -3.61 -8.28
N ALA A 42 -3.73 -2.46 -8.72
CA ALA A 42 -4.06 -1.89 -10.03
C ALA A 42 -3.60 -2.81 -11.16
N LEU A 43 -2.39 -3.35 -11.08
CA LEU A 43 -1.84 -4.27 -12.07
C LEU A 43 -2.64 -5.58 -12.14
N ILE A 44 -2.97 -6.19 -11.00
CA ILE A 44 -3.82 -7.39 -10.94
C ILE A 44 -5.17 -7.13 -11.64
N ASN A 45 -5.79 -5.99 -11.36
CA ASN A 45 -7.07 -5.64 -11.97
C ASN A 45 -6.94 -5.35 -13.47
N ALA A 46 -5.84 -4.71 -13.90
CA ALA A 46 -5.56 -4.47 -15.31
C ALA A 46 -5.40 -5.78 -16.09
N ILE A 47 -4.68 -6.77 -15.53
CA ILE A 47 -4.53 -8.10 -16.14
C ILE A 47 -5.89 -8.79 -16.27
N LYS A 48 -6.66 -8.89 -15.18
CA LYS A 48 -7.99 -9.53 -15.18
C LYS A 48 -8.96 -8.89 -16.18
N LYS A 49 -8.92 -7.57 -16.30
CA LYS A 49 -9.72 -6.85 -17.29
C LYS A 49 -9.24 -7.19 -18.70
N GLY A 50 -7.93 -7.12 -18.94
CA GLY A 50 -7.33 -7.41 -20.25
C GLY A 50 -7.55 -8.83 -20.75
N GLU A 51 -7.73 -9.83 -19.88
CA GLU A 51 -8.08 -11.20 -20.26
C GLU A 51 -9.40 -11.32 -21.05
N ASN A 52 -10.31 -10.34 -20.90
CA ASN A 52 -11.60 -10.31 -21.58
C ASN A 52 -11.67 -9.26 -22.70
N ASP A 53 -10.60 -8.49 -22.91
CA ASP A 53 -10.52 -7.47 -23.95
C ASP A 53 -9.88 -8.02 -25.23
N GLU A 54 -9.95 -7.25 -26.32
CA GLU A 54 -9.31 -7.60 -27.58
C GLU A 54 -7.78 -7.54 -27.50
N THR A 55 -7.11 -8.45 -28.21
CA THR A 55 -5.65 -8.43 -28.31
C THR A 55 -5.20 -7.35 -29.28
N VAL A 56 -4.28 -6.49 -28.87
CA VAL A 56 -3.65 -5.49 -29.74
C VAL A 56 -2.21 -5.87 -30.08
N SER A 57 -1.71 -5.39 -31.21
CA SER A 57 -0.33 -5.62 -31.61
C SER A 57 0.63 -4.79 -30.76
N ARG A 58 1.86 -5.31 -30.59
CA ARG A 58 2.94 -4.55 -29.93
C ARG A 58 3.17 -3.20 -30.60
N SER A 59 3.09 -3.13 -31.93
CA SER A 59 3.25 -1.87 -32.68
C SER A 59 2.22 -0.82 -32.29
N GLU A 60 0.95 -1.21 -32.12
CA GLU A 60 -0.12 -0.29 -31.71
C GLU A 60 0.11 0.23 -30.28
N VAL A 61 0.53 -0.64 -29.37
CA VAL A 61 0.86 -0.24 -27.98
C VAL A 61 1.99 0.79 -27.96
N PHE A 62 3.08 0.52 -28.67
CA PHE A 62 4.24 1.44 -28.68
C PHE A 62 3.97 2.73 -29.46
N ALA A 63 3.08 2.74 -30.45
CA ALA A 63 2.66 3.96 -31.11
C ALA A 63 1.98 4.95 -30.14
N LEU A 64 1.16 4.45 -29.20
CA LEU A 64 0.50 5.27 -28.18
C LEU A 64 1.46 5.87 -27.15
N LEU A 65 2.59 5.20 -26.89
CA LEU A 65 3.59 5.63 -25.90
C LEU A 65 4.57 6.68 -26.44
N ASN A 66 4.63 6.85 -27.76
CA ASN A 66 5.65 7.69 -28.41
C ASN A 66 5.23 9.15 -28.65
N GLY A 67 3.97 9.54 -28.36
CA GLY A 67 3.50 10.92 -28.49
C GLY A 67 3.58 11.48 -29.91
#